data_AF-A0A957EWQ0-F1
#
_entry.id   AF-A0A957EWQ0-F1
#
_cell.length_a   1.000
_cell.length_b   1.000
_cell.length_c   1.000
_cell.angle_alpha   90.00
_cell.angle_beta   90.00
_cell.angle_gamma   90.00
#
_symmetry.space_group_name_H-M   'P 1'
#
loop_
_entity.id
_entity.type
_entity.pdbx_description
1 polymer ?
#
loop_
_entity_poly.entity_id
_entity_poly.type
_entity_poly.pdbx_seq_one_letter_code
_entity_poly.pdbx_strand_id
1 'polypeptide(L)'
;MENTTFSTLAPALNVELYTQWYELRKNASTMSTNQNLWFADFVPELANHRFSLGKTDFSVLSIGTGEGDNDLLWANKLAQHFSSVYYHAVEPNALHVQLLQERIQKRPFSNVSFSINPVRFETFTTKEKFDLIHFVHCIHLLEDPIASVRHAQTMLDSSGHILVIQQSEEGVPRLHQQFLPSLIGQVERSLSAQQLCERLQNASVPHTVEWLDARLNVTECIQQTETGLSLLSFMMSCDLRGLPGHKLNPLFKELENMATVGTDGLFWLHEPVGLIKIMA
;
A
#
# COMPACT_ATOMS: atom_id res chain seq x y z
N MET A 1 -32.29 -9.19 -21.49
CA MET A 1 -30.81 -9.17 -21.42
C MET A 1 -30.43 -10.12 -20.31
N GLU A 2 -29.72 -11.18 -20.67
CA GLU A 2 -29.45 -12.34 -19.81
C GLU A 2 -28.63 -11.94 -18.58
N ASN A 3 -29.12 -12.34 -17.40
CA ASN A 3 -28.36 -12.35 -16.16
C ASN A 3 -27.25 -13.41 -16.30
N THR A 4 -26.07 -13.02 -16.79
CA THR A 4 -24.88 -13.86 -16.72
C THR A 4 -24.45 -13.92 -15.25
N THR A 5 -24.87 -14.96 -14.55
CA THR A 5 -24.36 -15.30 -13.23
C THR A 5 -22.93 -15.80 -13.42
N PHE A 6 -21.94 -14.94 -13.17
CA PHE A 6 -20.56 -15.37 -13.12
C PHE A 6 -20.39 -16.35 -11.95
N SER A 7 -20.08 -17.62 -12.22
CA SER A 7 -19.79 -18.57 -11.15
C SER A 7 -18.36 -18.35 -10.67
N THR A 8 -18.20 -17.95 -9.41
CA THR A 8 -16.91 -17.88 -8.73
C THR A 8 -16.31 -19.30 -8.64
N LEU A 9 -15.12 -19.51 -9.20
CA LEU A 9 -14.43 -20.82 -9.20
C LEU A 9 -13.54 -21.02 -7.97
N ALA A 10 -12.97 -19.94 -7.41
CA ALA A 10 -12.15 -19.96 -6.21
C ALA A 10 -12.77 -19.07 -5.13
N PRO A 11 -12.99 -19.55 -3.90
CA PRO A 11 -13.61 -18.75 -2.85
C PRO A 11 -12.68 -17.60 -2.42
N ALA A 12 -13.28 -16.50 -1.96
CA ALA A 12 -12.53 -15.40 -1.36
C ALA A 12 -11.82 -15.85 -0.07
N LEU A 13 -10.75 -15.15 0.29
CA LEU A 13 -10.03 -15.41 1.53
C LEU A 13 -10.89 -15.06 2.74
N ASN A 14 -10.92 -15.93 3.75
CA ASN A 14 -11.48 -15.57 5.05
C ASN A 14 -10.46 -14.71 5.83
N VAL A 15 -10.92 -14.06 6.91
CA VAL A 15 -10.10 -13.13 7.70
C VAL A 15 -8.85 -13.82 8.28
N GLU A 16 -8.97 -15.04 8.78
CA GLU A 16 -7.84 -15.77 9.38
C GLU A 16 -6.74 -16.08 8.36
N LEU A 17 -7.13 -16.60 7.18
CA LEU A 17 -6.22 -16.87 6.07
C LEU A 17 -5.62 -15.58 5.52
N TYR A 18 -6.41 -14.51 5.43
CA TYR A 18 -5.94 -13.21 5.00
C TYR A 18 -4.83 -12.69 5.92
N THR A 19 -5.04 -12.67 7.24
CA THR A 19 -4.05 -12.21 8.21
C THR A 19 -2.79 -13.07 8.16
N GLN A 20 -2.92 -14.40 8.17
CA GLN A 20 -1.78 -15.30 8.14
C GLN A 20 -0.95 -15.14 6.86
N TRP A 21 -1.62 -15.05 5.71
CA TRP A 21 -0.92 -14.97 4.42
C TRP A 21 -0.44 -13.57 4.07
N TYR A 22 -1.02 -12.53 4.69
CA TYR A 22 -0.47 -11.18 4.64
C TYR A 22 0.94 -11.12 5.23
N GLU A 23 1.14 -11.72 6.42
CA GLU A 23 2.47 -11.82 7.02
C GLU A 23 3.44 -12.64 6.17
N LEU A 24 2.95 -13.73 5.55
CA LEU A 24 3.75 -14.52 4.61
C LEU A 24 4.22 -13.67 3.42
N ARG A 25 3.32 -12.91 2.78
CA ARG A 25 3.67 -12.00 1.69
C ARG A 25 4.68 -10.96 2.18
N LYS A 26 4.39 -10.31 3.30
CA LYS A 26 5.23 -9.22 3.83
C LYS A 26 6.67 -9.69 4.02
N ASN A 27 6.86 -10.89 4.57
CA ASN A 27 8.20 -11.47 4.77
C ASN A 27 8.88 -11.89 3.46
N ALA A 28 8.11 -12.24 2.43
CA ALA A 28 8.64 -12.59 1.11
C ALA A 28 8.95 -11.37 0.22
N SER A 29 8.46 -10.18 0.58
CA SER A 29 8.57 -8.97 -0.25
C SER A 29 9.61 -7.99 0.28
N THR A 30 10.36 -7.35 -0.62
CA THR A 30 11.25 -6.24 -0.26
C THR A 30 10.51 -4.89 -0.18
N MET A 31 9.23 -4.85 -0.54
CA MET A 31 8.47 -3.62 -0.74
C MET A 31 8.46 -2.71 0.49
N SER A 32 8.00 -3.22 1.65
CA SER A 32 7.95 -2.42 2.88
C SER A 32 9.33 -1.96 3.32
N THR A 33 10.35 -2.83 3.22
CA THR A 33 11.74 -2.47 3.56
C THR A 33 12.23 -1.32 2.68
N ASN A 34 12.05 -1.42 1.36
CA ASN A 34 12.50 -0.41 0.41
C ASN A 34 11.73 0.91 0.58
N GLN A 35 10.43 0.86 0.89
CA GLN A 35 9.62 2.05 1.20
C GLN A 35 10.13 2.77 2.44
N ASN A 36 10.46 2.01 3.49
CA ASN A 36 10.98 2.58 4.73
C ASN A 36 12.37 3.20 4.55
N LEU A 37 13.23 2.58 3.73
CA LEU A 37 14.54 3.14 3.36
C LEU A 37 14.37 4.44 2.56
N TRP A 38 13.55 4.42 1.50
CA TRP A 38 13.28 5.62 0.72
C TRP A 38 12.70 6.75 1.58
N PHE A 39 11.75 6.44 2.47
CA PHE A 39 11.17 7.44 3.36
C PHE A 39 12.22 8.03 4.30
N ALA A 40 13.13 7.21 4.80
CA ALA A 40 14.24 7.68 5.65
C ALA A 40 15.16 8.67 4.93
N ASP A 41 15.36 8.51 3.62
CA ASP A 41 16.14 9.42 2.77
C ASP A 41 15.35 10.67 2.36
N PHE A 42 14.01 10.57 2.32
CA PHE A 42 13.13 11.70 2.05
C PHE A 42 12.96 12.64 3.25
N VAL A 43 13.02 12.12 4.49
CA VAL A 43 12.82 12.93 5.71
C VAL A 43 13.80 14.13 5.83
N PRO A 44 15.11 14.00 5.54
CA PRO A 44 16.02 15.14 5.51
C PRO A 44 15.58 16.28 4.57
N GLU A 45 15.02 15.95 3.40
CA GLU A 45 14.48 16.95 2.46
C GLU A 45 13.32 17.72 3.09
N LEU A 46 12.35 17.00 3.68
CA LEU A 46 11.22 17.58 4.40
C LEU A 46 11.69 18.47 5.57
N ALA A 47 12.67 18.00 6.34
CA ALA A 47 13.21 18.72 7.49
C ALA A 47 13.93 20.01 7.07
N ASN A 48 14.80 19.95 6.06
CA ASN A 48 15.50 21.13 5.55
C ASN A 48 14.52 22.21 5.07
N HIS A 49 13.49 21.81 4.33
CA HIS A 49 12.46 22.74 3.89
C HIS A 49 11.73 23.38 5.08
N ARG A 50 11.31 22.57 6.06
CA ARG A 50 10.60 23.04 7.26
C ARG A 50 11.43 23.99 8.12
N PHE A 51 12.69 23.66 8.37
CA PHE A 51 13.59 24.52 9.14
C PHE A 51 13.88 25.84 8.43
N SER A 52 13.91 25.87 7.09
CA SER A 52 14.04 27.13 6.33
C SER A 52 12.87 28.10 6.56
N LEU A 53 11.71 27.58 6.98
CA LEU A 53 10.53 28.34 7.37
C LEU A 53 10.47 28.64 8.89
N GLY A 54 11.50 28.25 9.65
CA GLY A 54 11.55 28.42 11.11
C GLY A 54 10.60 27.48 11.88
N LYS A 55 10.04 26.46 11.24
CA LYS A 55 9.15 25.47 11.87
C LYS A 55 9.95 24.26 12.34
N THR A 56 9.79 23.84 13.59
CA THR A 56 10.49 22.67 14.18
C THR A 56 9.55 21.51 14.51
N ASP A 57 8.25 21.73 14.39
CA ASP A 57 7.21 20.73 14.48
C ASP A 57 6.87 20.14 13.11
N PHE A 58 6.21 18.97 13.11
CA PHE A 58 5.78 18.30 11.90
C PHE A 58 4.43 17.60 12.10
N SER A 59 3.47 17.87 11.23
CA SER A 59 2.12 17.29 11.27
C SER A 59 1.89 16.32 10.11
N VAL A 60 1.42 15.11 10.40
CA VAL A 60 1.18 14.03 9.44
C VAL A 60 -0.27 13.60 9.48
N LEU A 61 -0.88 13.42 8.30
CA LEU A 61 -2.14 12.69 8.13
C LEU A 61 -1.89 11.40 7.35
N SER A 62 -2.04 10.27 8.03
CA SER A 62 -1.97 8.93 7.45
C SER A 62 -3.38 8.45 7.13
N ILE A 63 -3.62 8.12 5.86
CA ILE A 63 -4.92 7.65 5.38
C ILE A 63 -4.82 6.16 5.06
N GLY A 64 -5.74 5.36 5.62
CA GLY A 64 -5.66 3.90 5.54
C GLY A 64 -4.45 3.36 6.29
N THR A 65 -4.24 3.85 7.53
CA THR A 65 -3.07 3.54 8.37
C THR A 65 -2.89 2.03 8.61
N GLY A 66 -3.96 1.24 8.52
CA GLY A 66 -3.94 -0.16 8.89
C GLY A 66 -3.45 -0.34 10.32
N GLU A 67 -2.60 -1.34 10.53
CA GLU A 67 -2.01 -1.65 11.84
C GLU A 67 -0.75 -0.82 12.14
N GLY A 68 -0.37 0.12 11.26
CA GLY A 68 0.76 1.03 11.43
C GLY A 68 2.15 0.43 11.12
N ASP A 69 2.24 -0.53 10.20
CA ASP A 69 3.51 -1.16 9.82
C ASP A 69 4.57 -0.14 9.35
N ASN A 70 4.18 0.74 8.44
CA ASN A 70 5.06 1.82 7.97
C ASN A 70 4.99 3.03 8.91
N ASP A 71 3.80 3.40 9.37
CA ASP A 71 3.56 4.60 10.16
C ASP A 71 4.38 4.70 11.43
N LEU A 72 4.52 3.60 12.17
CA LEU A 72 5.30 3.62 13.42
C LEU A 72 6.80 3.77 13.15
N LEU A 73 7.30 3.26 12.02
CA LEU A 73 8.68 3.45 11.59
C LEU A 73 8.91 4.88 11.11
N TRP A 74 7.97 5.43 10.34
CA TRP A 74 8.03 6.78 9.79
C TRP A 74 7.90 7.83 10.89
N ALA A 75 6.99 7.65 11.84
CA ALA A 75 6.86 8.48 13.03
C ALA A 75 8.18 8.51 13.82
N ASN A 76 8.80 7.35 14.05
CA ASN A 76 10.12 7.27 14.70
C ASN A 76 11.19 8.01 13.90
N LYS A 77 11.16 7.93 12.57
CA LYS A 77 12.14 8.60 11.72
C LYS A 77 11.96 10.12 11.74
N LEU A 78 10.73 10.61 11.63
CA LEU A 78 10.40 12.04 11.74
C LEU A 78 10.80 12.58 13.12
N ALA A 79 10.56 11.82 14.19
CA ALA A 79 10.91 12.18 15.56
C ALA A 79 12.42 12.40 15.79
N GLN A 80 13.28 11.87 14.93
CA GLN A 80 14.74 12.12 14.99
C GLN A 80 15.12 13.51 14.48
N HIS A 81 14.25 14.16 13.69
CA HIS A 81 14.51 15.44 13.06
C HIS A 81 13.69 16.57 13.69
N PHE A 82 12.44 16.31 14.09
CA PHE A 82 11.53 17.34 14.57
C PHE A 82 11.39 17.35 16.09
N SER A 83 11.19 18.54 16.68
CA SER A 83 11.01 18.68 18.13
C SER A 83 9.69 18.06 18.60
N SER A 84 8.66 18.11 17.75
CA SER A 84 7.34 17.52 17.98
C SER A 84 6.79 16.97 16.67
N VAL A 85 6.24 15.77 16.70
CA VAL A 85 5.52 15.17 15.57
C VAL A 85 4.08 14.89 15.99
N TYR A 86 3.12 15.37 15.19
CA TYR A 86 1.69 15.12 15.37
C TYR A 86 1.23 14.17 14.28
N TYR A 87 0.76 12.98 14.64
CA TYR A 87 0.46 11.92 13.70
C TYR A 87 -1.02 11.55 13.77
N HIS A 88 -1.77 11.91 12.74
CA HIS A 88 -3.21 11.68 12.63
C HIS A 88 -3.43 10.46 11.75
N ALA A 89 -3.90 9.36 12.35
CA ALA A 89 -4.26 8.13 11.66
C ALA A 89 -5.75 8.14 11.33
N VAL A 90 -6.11 7.83 10.09
CA VAL A 90 -7.49 7.63 9.63
C VAL A 90 -7.62 6.20 9.11
N GLU A 91 -8.34 5.36 9.85
CA GLU A 91 -8.48 3.93 9.55
C GLU A 91 -9.89 3.45 9.94
N PRO A 92 -10.75 3.05 8.98
CA PRO A 92 -12.11 2.62 9.29
C PRO A 92 -12.20 1.20 9.89
N ASN A 93 -11.20 0.34 9.72
CA ASN A 93 -11.24 -1.03 10.22
C ASN A 93 -10.95 -1.08 11.73
N ALA A 94 -11.95 -1.50 12.51
CA ALA A 94 -11.86 -1.55 13.96
C ALA A 94 -10.75 -2.47 14.50
N LEU A 95 -10.47 -3.59 13.82
CA LEU A 95 -9.39 -4.50 14.20
C LEU A 95 -8.02 -3.84 13.97
N HIS A 96 -7.82 -3.20 12.81
CA HIS A 96 -6.59 -2.45 12.53
C HIS A 96 -6.37 -1.32 13.54
N VAL A 97 -7.43 -0.57 13.86
CA VAL A 97 -7.39 0.48 14.89
C VAL A 97 -6.96 -0.07 16.25
N GLN A 98 -7.53 -1.20 16.68
CA GLN A 98 -7.15 -1.84 17.93
C GLN A 98 -5.66 -2.25 17.92
N LEU A 99 -5.20 -2.91 16.87
CA LEU A 99 -3.81 -3.37 16.75
C LEU A 99 -2.82 -2.19 16.70
N LEU A 100 -3.17 -1.11 15.99
CA LEU A 100 -2.39 0.13 15.98
C LEU A 100 -2.27 0.72 17.39
N GLN A 101 -3.38 0.82 18.13
CA GLN A 101 -3.38 1.31 19.51
C GLN A 101 -2.47 0.48 20.42
N GLU A 102 -2.58 -0.85 20.36
CA GLU A 102 -1.72 -1.76 21.13
C GLU A 102 -0.24 -1.58 20.79
N ARG A 103 0.10 -1.40 19.50
CA ARG A 103 1.48 -1.20 19.06
C ARG A 103 2.05 0.14 19.52
N ILE A 104 1.26 1.22 19.49
CA ILE A 104 1.66 2.53 20.02
C ILE A 104 1.92 2.44 21.53
N GLN A 105 1.07 1.76 22.28
CA GLN A 105 1.26 1.58 23.73
C GLN A 105 2.53 0.78 24.06
N LYS A 106 2.86 -0.24 23.26
CA LYS A 106 4.07 -1.07 23.43
C LYS A 106 5.35 -0.32 23.06
N ARG A 107 5.26 0.74 22.26
CA ARG A 107 6.40 1.55 21.80
C ARG A 107 6.13 3.03 22.04
N PRO A 108 6.29 3.53 23.28
CA PRO A 108 6.09 4.94 23.57
C PRO A 108 7.13 5.78 22.81
N PHE A 109 6.67 6.89 22.24
CA PHE A 109 7.49 7.86 21.54
C PHE A 109 7.67 9.10 22.42
N SER A 110 8.89 9.63 22.53
CA SER A 110 9.19 10.77 23.40
C SER A 110 8.58 12.09 22.91
N ASN A 111 8.46 12.26 21.60
CA ASN A 111 8.09 13.51 20.93
C ASN A 111 7.10 13.27 19.77
N VAL A 112 6.35 12.17 19.81
CA VAL A 112 5.27 11.91 18.84
C VAL A 112 3.95 11.80 19.58
N SER A 113 2.95 12.56 19.12
CA SER A 113 1.57 12.45 19.57
C SER A 113 0.73 11.77 18.49
N PHE A 114 0.03 10.70 18.83
CA PHE A 114 -0.87 10.01 17.91
C PHE A 114 -2.33 10.40 18.19
N SER A 115 -3.06 10.72 17.12
CA SER A 115 -4.52 10.88 17.10
C SER A 115 -5.11 9.84 16.16
N ILE A 116 -5.96 8.95 16.65
CA ILE A 116 -6.52 7.84 15.87
C ILE A 116 -7.99 8.10 15.61
N ASN A 117 -8.36 8.14 14.33
CA ASN A 117 -9.68 8.50 13.85
C ASN A 117 -10.30 7.28 13.15
N PRO A 118 -11.20 6.54 13.83
CA PRO A 118 -11.77 5.29 13.32
C PRO A 118 -12.91 5.56 12.33
N VAL A 119 -12.61 6.27 11.24
CA VAL A 119 -13.59 6.71 10.25
C VAL A 119 -13.06 6.48 8.83
N ARG A 120 -13.97 6.48 7.87
CA ARG A 120 -13.62 6.55 6.46
C ARG A 120 -13.07 7.93 6.11
N PHE A 121 -12.05 7.97 5.24
CA PHE A 121 -11.43 9.24 4.84
C PHE A 121 -12.42 10.19 4.16
N GLU A 122 -13.37 9.65 3.38
CA GLU A 122 -14.40 10.43 2.69
C GLU A 122 -15.30 11.21 3.67
N THR A 123 -15.37 10.77 4.92
CA THR A 123 -16.14 11.42 6.01
C THR A 123 -15.27 12.17 7.01
N PHE A 124 -13.94 12.04 6.90
CA PHE A 124 -13.00 12.71 7.78
C PHE A 124 -12.94 14.20 7.46
N THR A 125 -13.12 15.02 8.49
CA THR A 125 -13.03 16.48 8.37
C THR A 125 -12.20 17.03 9.53
N THR A 126 -11.37 18.01 9.23
CA THR A 126 -10.59 18.75 10.21
C THR A 126 -10.30 20.16 9.71
N LYS A 127 -9.97 21.06 10.63
CA LYS A 127 -9.45 22.40 10.30
C LYS A 127 -7.92 22.45 10.31
N GLU A 128 -7.29 21.38 10.77
CA GLU A 128 -5.84 21.26 10.85
C GLU A 128 -5.22 21.20 9.46
N LYS A 129 -3.96 21.63 9.39
CA LYS A 129 -3.14 21.59 8.20
C LYS A 129 -1.98 20.63 8.42
N PHE A 130 -1.66 19.85 7.39
CA PHE A 130 -0.65 18.81 7.46
C PHE A 130 0.54 19.11 6.56
N ASP A 131 1.70 18.67 7.02
CA ASP A 131 2.98 18.85 6.34
C ASP A 131 3.28 17.68 5.42
N LEU A 132 2.78 16.51 5.82
CA LEU A 132 2.71 15.31 5.00
C LEU A 132 1.32 14.69 5.13
N ILE A 133 0.66 14.46 4.01
CA ILE A 133 -0.49 13.55 3.94
C ILE A 133 -0.05 12.34 3.13
N HIS A 134 -0.35 11.13 3.56
CA HIS A 134 0.05 9.96 2.77
C HIS A 134 -1.01 8.87 2.67
N PHE A 135 -0.96 8.19 1.53
CA PHE A 135 -1.80 7.05 1.17
C PHE A 135 -0.87 5.89 0.81
N VAL A 136 -0.71 4.91 1.69
CA VAL A 136 0.15 3.76 1.42
C VAL A 136 -0.70 2.54 1.08
N HIS A 137 -0.71 2.18 -0.21
CA HIS A 137 -1.44 1.01 -0.74
C HIS A 137 -2.93 0.99 -0.36
N CYS A 138 -3.56 2.15 -0.22
CA CYS A 138 -4.97 2.25 0.20
C CYS A 138 -5.83 3.10 -0.74
N ILE A 139 -5.23 3.92 -1.61
CA ILE A 139 -5.98 4.89 -2.42
C ILE A 139 -6.96 4.22 -3.40
N HIS A 140 -6.67 2.99 -3.82
CA HIS A 140 -7.54 2.18 -4.68
C HIS A 140 -8.80 1.67 -3.96
N LEU A 141 -8.83 1.73 -2.63
CA LEU A 141 -9.99 1.38 -1.80
C LEU A 141 -10.96 2.55 -1.60
N LEU A 142 -10.56 3.75 -2.02
CA LEU A 142 -11.41 4.95 -1.92
C LEU A 142 -12.39 5.02 -3.08
N GLU A 143 -13.58 5.57 -2.81
CA GLU A 143 -14.67 5.61 -3.79
C GLU A 143 -14.29 6.40 -5.05
N ASP A 144 -13.63 7.54 -4.86
CA ASP A 144 -13.06 8.39 -5.90
C ASP A 144 -11.64 8.84 -5.49
N PRO A 145 -10.59 8.22 -6.06
CA PRO A 145 -9.19 8.57 -5.79
C PRO A 145 -8.86 10.04 -6.06
N ILE A 146 -9.42 10.65 -7.12
CA ILE A 146 -9.08 12.02 -7.50
C ILE A 146 -9.78 13.03 -6.60
N ALA A 147 -11.06 12.78 -6.27
CA ALA A 147 -11.75 13.58 -5.27
C ALA A 147 -11.07 13.47 -3.90
N SER A 148 -10.56 12.29 -3.54
CA SER A 148 -9.84 12.06 -2.29
C SER A 148 -8.51 12.82 -2.24
N VAL A 149 -7.74 12.81 -3.33
CA VAL A 149 -6.52 13.64 -3.45
C VAL A 149 -6.86 15.12 -3.31
N ARG A 150 -7.91 15.60 -3.99
CA ARG A 150 -8.34 17.00 -3.87
C ARG A 150 -8.80 17.36 -2.46
N HIS A 151 -9.52 16.46 -1.79
CA HIS A 151 -9.90 16.62 -0.39
C HIS A 151 -8.65 16.73 0.50
N ALA A 152 -7.67 15.85 0.31
CA ALA A 152 -6.37 15.93 0.99
C ALA A 152 -5.65 17.27 0.73
N GLN A 153 -5.65 17.78 -0.50
CA GLN A 153 -5.06 19.10 -0.81
C GLN A 153 -5.70 20.23 0.01
N THR A 154 -7.01 20.15 0.30
CA THR A 154 -7.66 21.14 1.17
C THR A 154 -7.18 21.11 2.62
N MET A 155 -6.57 20.02 3.06
CA MET A 155 -5.98 19.83 4.40
C MET A 155 -4.47 20.02 4.41
N LEU A 156 -3.85 20.33 3.27
CA LEU A 156 -2.42 20.51 3.17
C LEU A 156 -1.99 21.90 3.66
N ASP A 157 -0.89 21.96 4.40
CA ASP A 157 -0.15 23.20 4.66
C ASP A 157 0.42 23.74 3.34
N SER A 158 0.65 25.05 3.22
CA SER A 158 1.14 25.67 1.98
C SER A 158 2.52 25.15 1.53
N SER A 159 3.26 24.51 2.43
CA SER A 159 4.54 23.84 2.16
C SER A 159 4.47 22.32 2.35
N GLY A 160 3.25 21.77 2.41
CA GLY A 160 3.01 20.36 2.63
C GLY A 160 3.10 19.54 1.35
N HIS A 161 3.21 18.22 1.52
CA HIS A 161 3.22 17.25 0.43
C HIS A 161 2.15 16.18 0.65
N ILE A 162 1.52 15.73 -0.43
CA ILE A 162 0.78 14.46 -0.45
C ILE A 162 1.69 13.41 -1.08
N LEU A 163 1.87 12.29 -0.40
CA LEU A 163 2.59 11.11 -0.89
C LEU A 163 1.62 9.96 -1.10
N VAL A 164 1.47 9.52 -2.34
CA VAL A 164 0.73 8.29 -2.66
C VAL A 164 1.72 7.20 -3.03
N ILE A 165 1.68 6.08 -2.33
CA ILE A 165 2.45 4.89 -2.63
C ILE A 165 1.49 3.82 -3.15
N GLN A 166 1.66 3.42 -4.42
CA GLN A 166 0.74 2.49 -5.07
C GLN A 166 1.49 1.51 -5.98
N GLN A 167 1.02 0.27 -6.05
CA GLN A 167 1.62 -0.74 -6.93
C GLN A 167 1.57 -0.32 -8.42
N SER A 168 2.61 -0.70 -9.16
CA SER A 168 2.62 -0.57 -10.62
C SER A 168 1.66 -1.56 -11.29
N GLU A 169 1.59 -1.54 -12.62
CA GLU A 169 0.89 -2.57 -13.41
C GLU A 169 1.68 -3.89 -13.55
N GLU A 170 2.95 -3.91 -13.14
CA GLU A 170 3.81 -5.09 -13.17
C GLU A 170 3.59 -6.00 -11.95
N GLY A 171 4.14 -7.21 -11.98
CA GLY A 171 4.05 -8.13 -10.84
C GLY A 171 2.64 -8.71 -10.63
N VAL A 172 2.15 -8.70 -9.39
CA VAL A 172 0.84 -9.27 -9.01
C VAL A 172 -0.32 -8.64 -9.80
N PRO A 173 -0.41 -7.30 -9.96
CA PRO A 173 -1.41 -6.66 -10.83
C PRO A 173 -1.49 -7.22 -12.25
N ARG A 174 -0.37 -7.60 -12.88
CA ARG A 174 -0.39 -8.24 -14.20
C ARG A 174 -1.02 -9.63 -14.16
N LEU A 175 -0.71 -10.42 -13.12
CA LEU A 175 -1.38 -11.71 -12.91
C LEU A 175 -2.89 -11.53 -12.68
N HIS A 176 -3.28 -10.49 -11.96
CA HIS A 176 -4.69 -10.17 -11.75
C HIS A 176 -5.43 -9.93 -13.06
N GLN A 177 -4.89 -9.05 -13.90
CA GLN A 177 -5.48 -8.73 -15.20
C GLN A 177 -5.67 -9.97 -16.08
N GLN A 178 -4.72 -10.90 -16.04
CA GLN A 178 -4.75 -12.09 -16.87
C GLN A 178 -5.66 -13.21 -16.33
N PHE A 179 -5.68 -13.43 -15.02
CA PHE A 179 -6.28 -14.64 -14.44
C PHE A 179 -7.57 -14.41 -13.65
N LEU A 180 -7.70 -13.29 -12.91
CA LEU A 180 -8.88 -13.07 -12.05
C LEU A 180 -10.22 -13.06 -12.79
N PRO A 181 -10.37 -12.48 -14.00
CA PRO A 181 -11.64 -12.54 -14.72
C PRO A 181 -12.16 -13.97 -14.90
N SER A 182 -11.25 -14.93 -15.09
CA SER A 182 -11.60 -16.34 -15.27
C SER A 182 -11.84 -17.10 -13.96
N LEU A 183 -11.33 -16.59 -12.83
CA LEU A 183 -11.39 -17.25 -11.52
C LEU A 183 -12.56 -16.75 -10.67
N ILE A 184 -12.82 -15.44 -10.68
CA ILE A 184 -13.80 -14.79 -9.80
C ILE A 184 -14.81 -13.91 -10.55
N GLY A 185 -14.72 -13.81 -11.88
CA GLY A 185 -15.70 -13.15 -12.75
C GLY A 185 -15.49 -11.64 -12.89
N GLN A 186 -15.54 -10.89 -11.78
CA GLN A 186 -15.25 -9.46 -11.77
C GLN A 186 -13.94 -9.17 -11.06
N VAL A 187 -13.07 -8.40 -11.72
CA VAL A 187 -11.90 -7.79 -11.09
C VAL A 187 -12.42 -6.50 -10.45
N GLU A 188 -12.41 -6.44 -9.12
CA GLU A 188 -12.57 -5.18 -8.39
C GLU A 188 -11.58 -4.15 -8.94
N ARG A 189 -11.93 -2.87 -8.83
CA ARG A 189 -11.22 -1.72 -9.42
C ARG A 189 -9.72 -1.72 -9.08
N SER A 190 -8.91 -2.43 -9.87
CA SER A 190 -7.46 -2.33 -9.79
C SER A 190 -7.10 -0.93 -10.28
N LEU A 191 -6.49 -0.13 -9.41
CA LEU A 191 -5.92 1.16 -9.76
C LEU A 191 -4.41 1.05 -9.62
N SER A 192 -3.69 1.02 -10.73
CA SER A 192 -2.22 1.07 -10.71
C SER A 192 -1.72 2.48 -10.45
N ALA A 193 -0.44 2.62 -10.08
CA ALA A 193 0.24 3.90 -10.02
C ALA A 193 0.21 4.63 -11.38
N GLN A 194 0.38 3.90 -12.49
CA GLN A 194 0.30 4.44 -13.85
C GLN A 194 -1.09 5.04 -14.10
N GLN A 195 -2.16 4.27 -13.86
CA GLN A 195 -3.54 4.73 -14.04
C GLN A 195 -3.87 5.90 -13.12
N LEU A 196 -3.35 5.92 -11.90
CA LEU A 196 -3.52 7.06 -11.01
C LEU A 196 -2.82 8.31 -11.56
N CYS A 197 -1.57 8.20 -12.05
CA CYS A 197 -0.86 9.31 -12.69
C CYS A 197 -1.63 9.86 -13.89
N GLU A 198 -2.15 8.99 -14.76
CA GLU A 198 -2.99 9.40 -15.90
C GLU A 198 -4.25 10.16 -15.44
N ARG A 199 -4.94 9.66 -14.41
CA ARG A 199 -6.11 10.34 -13.85
C ARG A 199 -5.75 11.68 -13.21
N LEU A 200 -4.63 11.77 -12.50
CA LEU A 200 -4.12 13.04 -11.94
C LEU A 200 -3.78 14.04 -13.05
N GLN A 201 -3.13 13.59 -14.12
CA GLN A 201 -2.81 14.41 -15.29
C GLN A 201 -4.09 14.93 -15.98
N ASN A 202 -5.07 14.06 -16.22
CA ASN A 202 -6.35 14.43 -16.81
C ASN A 202 -7.15 15.39 -15.93
N ALA A 203 -6.96 15.32 -14.60
CA ALA A 203 -7.56 16.22 -13.63
C ALA A 203 -6.76 17.50 -13.38
N SER A 204 -5.66 17.71 -14.13
CA SER A 204 -4.72 18.82 -13.98
C SER A 204 -4.15 18.98 -12.57
N VAL A 205 -3.90 17.86 -11.89
CA VAL A 205 -3.23 17.85 -10.57
C VAL A 205 -1.72 17.71 -10.78
N PRO A 206 -0.90 18.73 -10.46
CA PRO A 206 0.55 18.66 -10.60
C PRO A 206 1.14 17.59 -9.70
N HIS A 207 1.96 16.71 -10.27
CA HIS A 207 2.57 15.63 -9.52
C HIS A 207 3.90 15.20 -10.15
N THR A 208 4.72 14.53 -9.34
CA THR A 208 5.90 13.79 -9.80
C THR A 208 5.76 12.33 -9.41
N VAL A 209 6.40 11.45 -10.16
CA VAL A 209 6.45 10.02 -9.85
C VAL A 209 7.90 9.56 -9.85
N GLU A 210 8.27 8.86 -8.78
CA GLU A 210 9.50 8.09 -8.69
C GLU A 210 9.13 6.61 -8.58
N TRP A 211 9.96 5.73 -9.15
CA TRP A 211 9.73 4.28 -9.10
C TRP A 211 10.67 3.62 -8.11
N LEU A 212 10.09 2.94 -7.13
CA LEU A 212 10.82 2.12 -6.17
C LEU A 212 10.92 0.69 -6.71
N ASP A 213 12.13 0.19 -6.91
CA ASP A 213 12.36 -1.24 -7.18
C ASP A 213 11.91 -2.04 -5.95
N ALA A 214 11.04 -3.01 -6.18
CA ALA A 214 10.56 -3.93 -5.16
C ALA A 214 10.34 -5.30 -5.79
N ARG A 215 10.59 -6.34 -5.00
CA ARG A 215 10.55 -7.73 -5.48
C ARG A 215 9.88 -8.63 -4.47
N LEU A 216 9.20 -9.65 -4.99
CA LEU A 216 8.58 -10.71 -4.20
C LEU A 216 9.34 -12.01 -4.45
N ASN A 217 9.81 -12.66 -3.38
CA ASN A 217 10.35 -14.00 -3.46
C ASN A 217 9.22 -14.99 -3.75
N VAL A 218 9.25 -15.60 -4.93
CA VAL A 218 8.24 -16.53 -5.43
C VAL A 218 8.80 -17.94 -5.62
N THR A 219 9.95 -18.23 -5.01
CA THR A 219 10.62 -19.54 -5.08
C THR A 219 9.69 -20.67 -4.65
N GLU A 220 9.03 -20.51 -3.51
CA GLU A 220 8.06 -21.49 -2.99
C GLU A 220 6.88 -21.69 -3.96
N CYS A 221 6.42 -20.62 -4.62
CA CYS A 221 5.34 -20.69 -5.61
C CYS A 221 5.76 -21.50 -6.83
N ILE A 222 6.97 -21.28 -7.35
CA ILE A 222 7.51 -22.01 -8.52
C ILE A 222 7.79 -23.47 -8.17
N GLN A 223 8.25 -23.74 -6.95
CA GLN A 223 8.40 -25.10 -6.42
C GLN A 223 7.05 -25.75 -6.05
N GLN A 224 5.94 -25.00 -6.12
CA GLN A 224 4.58 -25.46 -5.84
C GLN A 224 4.44 -26.09 -4.45
N THR A 225 5.13 -25.54 -3.45
CA THR A 225 4.99 -25.98 -2.05
C THR A 225 3.65 -25.51 -1.48
N GLU A 226 3.25 -26.03 -0.32
CA GLU A 226 2.05 -25.56 0.38
C GLU A 226 2.17 -24.06 0.72
N THR A 227 3.34 -23.63 1.20
CA THR A 227 3.65 -22.22 1.45
C THR A 227 3.54 -21.38 0.18
N GLY A 228 4.07 -21.89 -0.94
CA GLY A 228 3.96 -21.24 -2.24
C GLY A 228 2.52 -21.08 -2.70
N LEU A 229 1.69 -22.11 -2.51
CA LEU A 229 0.28 -22.05 -2.86
C LEU A 229 -0.50 -21.08 -1.96
N SER A 230 -0.18 -20.99 -0.67
CA SER A 230 -0.72 -19.96 0.23
C SER A 230 -0.32 -18.55 -0.19
N LEU A 231 0.95 -18.33 -0.52
CA LEU A 231 1.44 -17.03 -1.01
C LEU A 231 0.75 -16.65 -2.33
N LEU A 232 0.66 -17.58 -3.29
CA LEU A 232 -0.01 -17.34 -4.56
C LEU A 232 -1.52 -17.11 -4.39
N SER A 233 -2.17 -17.82 -3.46
CA SER A 233 -3.58 -17.58 -3.13
C SER A 233 -3.80 -16.19 -2.55
N PHE A 234 -2.90 -15.72 -1.68
CA PHE A 234 -2.91 -14.34 -1.20
C PHE A 234 -2.69 -13.34 -2.33
N MET A 235 -1.69 -13.58 -3.18
CA MET A 235 -1.45 -12.75 -4.36
C MET A 235 -2.70 -12.64 -5.22
N MET A 236 -3.47 -13.71 -5.42
CA MET A 236 -4.68 -13.72 -6.25
C MET A 236 -5.97 -13.39 -5.47
N SER A 237 -5.89 -12.97 -4.21
CA SER A 237 -7.05 -12.64 -3.37
C SER A 237 -8.14 -13.72 -3.31
N CYS A 238 -7.79 -15.00 -3.54
CA CYS A 238 -8.72 -16.13 -3.51
C CYS A 238 -7.98 -17.45 -3.20
N ASP A 239 -8.68 -18.40 -2.58
CA ASP A 239 -8.09 -19.69 -2.21
C ASP A 239 -8.00 -20.62 -3.42
N LEU A 240 -6.78 -20.84 -3.89
CA LEU A 240 -6.52 -21.61 -5.10
C LEU A 240 -6.46 -23.12 -4.86
N ARG A 241 -6.46 -23.58 -3.60
CA ARG A 241 -6.23 -25.01 -3.25
C ARG A 241 -7.28 -25.96 -3.80
N GLY A 242 -8.50 -25.47 -4.05
CA GLY A 242 -9.59 -26.27 -4.63
C GLY A 242 -9.59 -26.32 -6.16
N LEU A 243 -8.70 -25.58 -6.84
CA LEU A 243 -8.75 -25.46 -8.30
C LEU A 243 -8.11 -26.67 -9.00
N PRO A 244 -8.68 -27.10 -10.14
CA PRO A 244 -8.09 -28.18 -10.93
C PRO A 244 -6.79 -27.72 -11.60
N GLY A 245 -5.85 -28.65 -11.79
CA GLY A 245 -4.52 -28.35 -12.35
C GLY A 245 -4.53 -27.61 -13.69
N HIS A 246 -5.50 -27.84 -14.57
CA HIS A 246 -5.58 -27.11 -15.84
C HIS A 246 -5.91 -25.61 -15.69
N LYS A 247 -6.40 -25.17 -14.52
CA LYS A 247 -6.58 -23.75 -14.15
C LYS A 247 -5.38 -23.18 -13.41
N LEU A 248 -4.73 -23.98 -12.56
CA LEU A 248 -3.54 -23.58 -11.79
C LEU A 248 -2.25 -23.54 -12.63
N ASN A 249 -2.03 -24.53 -13.51
CA ASN A 249 -0.79 -24.66 -14.27
C ASN A 249 -0.47 -23.43 -15.14
N PRO A 250 -1.44 -22.80 -15.84
CA PRO A 250 -1.18 -21.57 -16.57
C PRO A 250 -0.73 -20.41 -15.67
N LEU A 251 -1.25 -20.31 -14.45
CA LEU A 251 -0.87 -19.28 -13.48
C LEU A 251 0.58 -19.50 -12.99
N PHE A 252 0.94 -20.73 -12.61
CA PHE A 252 2.32 -21.05 -12.24
C PHE A 252 3.30 -20.79 -13.38
N LYS A 253 2.94 -21.16 -14.62
CA LYS A 253 3.77 -20.92 -15.79
C LYS A 253 3.97 -19.43 -16.07
N GLU A 254 2.93 -18.62 -15.96
CA GLU A 254 3.08 -17.16 -16.13
C GLU A 254 3.95 -16.56 -15.03
N LEU A 255 3.77 -17.01 -13.77
CA LEU A 255 4.62 -16.59 -12.66
C LEU A 255 6.09 -16.94 -12.90
N GLU A 256 6.38 -18.15 -13.37
CA GLU A 256 7.74 -18.59 -13.73
C GLU A 256 8.32 -17.74 -14.87
N ASN A 257 7.53 -17.43 -15.90
CA ASN A 257 7.95 -16.56 -17.01
C ASN A 257 8.25 -15.12 -16.56
N MET A 258 7.54 -14.63 -15.55
CA MET A 258 7.70 -13.27 -15.02
C MET A 258 8.83 -13.17 -13.97
N ALA A 259 9.18 -14.28 -13.32
CA ALA A 259 10.21 -14.32 -12.31
C ALA A 259 11.62 -14.32 -12.92
N THR A 260 12.57 -13.75 -12.19
CA THR A 260 13.99 -13.78 -12.52
C THR A 260 14.77 -14.49 -11.42
N VAL A 261 15.85 -15.18 -11.78
CA VAL A 261 16.72 -15.83 -10.79
C VAL A 261 17.71 -14.80 -10.25
N GLY A 262 17.68 -14.58 -8.94
CA GLY A 262 18.60 -13.72 -8.23
C GLY A 262 19.98 -14.34 -8.09
N THR A 263 20.96 -13.54 -7.64
CA THR A 263 22.33 -14.01 -7.35
C THR A 263 22.38 -14.99 -6.16
N ASP A 264 21.33 -15.00 -5.35
CA ASP A 264 21.06 -15.93 -4.25
C ASP A 264 20.47 -17.28 -4.72
N GLY A 265 20.20 -17.43 -6.02
CA GLY A 265 19.54 -18.61 -6.59
C GLY A 265 18.03 -18.68 -6.34
N LEU A 266 17.44 -17.63 -5.75
CA LEU A 266 16.00 -17.54 -5.50
C LEU A 266 15.29 -16.93 -6.72
N PHE A 267 14.00 -17.23 -6.86
CA PHE A 267 13.16 -16.65 -7.89
C PHE A 267 12.45 -15.39 -7.36
N TRP A 268 12.62 -14.29 -8.08
CA TRP A 268 12.12 -12.98 -7.72
C TRP A 268 11.17 -12.45 -8.80
N LEU A 269 9.94 -12.14 -8.38
CA LEU A 269 8.99 -11.40 -9.19
C LEU A 269 9.23 -9.90 -9.00
N HIS A 270 9.45 -9.15 -10.08
CA HIS A 270 9.53 -7.70 -10.04
C HIS A 270 8.13 -7.11 -9.81
N GLU A 271 7.97 -6.30 -8.75
CA GLU A 271 6.72 -5.66 -8.34
C GLU A 271 6.96 -4.19 -7.96
N PRO A 272 7.44 -3.33 -8.87
CA PRO A 272 7.82 -1.97 -8.55
C PRO A 272 6.61 -1.15 -8.07
N VAL A 273 6.90 -0.13 -7.27
CA VAL A 273 5.90 0.71 -6.62
C VAL A 273 6.11 2.17 -7.03
N GLY A 274 5.03 2.84 -7.41
CA GLY A 274 5.05 4.26 -7.70
C GLY A 274 4.98 5.09 -6.43
N LEU A 275 5.91 6.02 -6.28
CA LEU A 275 5.98 7.04 -5.24
C LEU A 275 5.55 8.36 -5.86
N ILE A 276 4.26 8.67 -5.74
CA ILE A 276 3.65 9.83 -6.39
C ILE A 276 3.60 10.97 -5.38
N LYS A 277 4.33 12.05 -5.66
CA LYS A 277 4.39 13.25 -4.83
C LYS A 277 3.55 14.35 -5.47
N ILE A 278 2.61 14.89 -4.70
CA ILE A 278 1.70 15.99 -5.09
C ILE A 278 1.97 17.14 -4.13
N MET A 279 2.15 18.35 -4.67
CA MET A 279 2.44 19.54 -3.88
C MET A 279 1.16 20.36 -3.64
N ALA A 280 1.23 21.27 -2.67
CA ALA A 280 0.17 22.25 -2.36
C ALA A 280 -0.17 23.17 -3.54
#